data_AF-A0A7C4WHG8-F1
#
_entry.id   AF-A0A7C4WHG8-F1
#
_cell.length_a   1.000
_cell.length_b   1.000
_cell.length_c   1.000
_cell.angle_alpha   90.00
_cell.angle_beta   90.00
_cell.angle_gamma   90.00
#
_symmetry.space_group_name_H-M   'P 1'
#
loop_
_entity.id
_entity.type
_entity.pdbx_description
1 polymer ?
#
loop_
_entity_poly.entity_id
_entity_poly.type
_entity_poly.pdbx_seq_one_letter_code
_entity_poly.pdbx_strand_id
1 'polypeptide(L)'
;MSKLHPIVMMLSWKTRLLKPEDVEAILAAVANIRVQPFTLTQIAEFLPPEITKDRKKRRSISNLLQALVQIGYLSKPSERKWIKNSPSLSHFLSPLLIELGEVERKVFSRPAEERVIKLNHAPEREQYKQVQTRKDTSRA
;
A
#
# COMPACT_ATOMS: atom_id res chain seq x y z
N MET A 1 25.78 -15.40 -9.58
CA MET A 1 24.32 -15.46 -9.80
C MET A 1 23.78 -14.04 -9.73
N SER A 2 23.12 -13.56 -10.77
CA SER A 2 22.45 -12.25 -10.74
C SER A 2 21.36 -12.29 -9.66
N LYS A 3 21.30 -11.25 -8.84
CA LYS A 3 20.28 -11.11 -7.80
C LYS A 3 18.92 -10.96 -8.49
N LEU A 4 18.02 -11.93 -8.29
CA LEU A 4 16.66 -11.88 -8.83
C LEU A 4 15.91 -10.65 -8.30
N HIS A 5 15.13 -9.99 -9.16
CA HIS A 5 14.40 -8.79 -8.79
C HIS A 5 13.30 -9.10 -7.77
N PRO A 6 13.18 -8.39 -6.63
CA PRO A 6 12.22 -8.73 -5.57
C PRO A 6 10.76 -8.77 -6.02
N ILE A 7 10.34 -7.83 -6.88
CA ILE A 7 8.97 -7.83 -7.43
C ILE A 7 8.72 -9.06 -8.30
N VAL A 8 9.71 -9.50 -9.08
CA VAL A 8 9.60 -10.72 -9.90
C VAL A 8 9.43 -11.94 -9.00
N MET A 9 10.24 -12.03 -7.94
CA MET A 9 10.12 -13.08 -6.91
C MET A 9 8.74 -13.10 -6.25
N MET A 10 8.21 -11.94 -5.89
CA MET A 10 6.88 -11.84 -5.30
C MET A 10 5.78 -12.28 -6.27
N LEU A 11 5.89 -11.91 -7.55
CA LEU A 11 4.96 -12.33 -8.59
C LEU A 11 5.03 -13.84 -8.84
N SER A 12 6.23 -14.42 -8.79
CA SER A 12 6.39 -15.87 -9.00
C SER A 12 5.71 -16.70 -7.91
N TRP A 13 5.60 -16.19 -6.68
CA TRP A 13 4.87 -16.86 -5.59
C TRP A 13 3.38 -17.07 -5.89
N LYS A 14 2.76 -16.14 -6.65
CA LYS A 14 1.36 -16.27 -7.07
C LYS A 14 1.16 -17.21 -8.26
N THR A 15 2.23 -17.74 -8.84
CA THR A 15 2.22 -18.54 -10.07
C THR A 15 2.99 -19.85 -9.88
N ARG A 16 2.32 -20.87 -9.34
CA ARG A 16 2.92 -22.14 -8.88
C ARG A 16 3.88 -22.85 -9.85
N LEU A 17 3.76 -22.64 -11.17
CA LEU A 17 4.56 -23.33 -12.20
C LEU A 17 5.51 -22.42 -12.99
N LEU A 18 5.53 -21.12 -12.67
CA LEU A 18 6.41 -20.16 -13.33
C LEU A 18 7.60 -19.89 -12.41
N LYS A 19 8.80 -20.08 -12.95
CA LYS A 19 10.02 -19.65 -12.29
C LYS A 19 10.16 -18.12 -12.41
N PRO A 20 11.00 -17.47 -11.59
CA PRO A 20 11.26 -16.04 -11.71
C PRO A 20 11.65 -15.61 -13.14
N GLU A 21 12.45 -16.43 -13.85
CA GLU A 21 12.87 -16.15 -15.22
C GLU A 21 11.69 -16.21 -16.21
N ASP A 22 10.73 -17.12 -15.98
CA ASP A 22 9.49 -17.19 -16.77
C ASP A 22 8.68 -15.90 -16.57
N VAL A 23 8.61 -15.39 -15.34
CA VAL A 23 7.90 -14.15 -15.00
C VAL A 23 8.57 -12.95 -15.66
N GLU A 24 9.90 -12.86 -15.65
CA GLU A 24 10.65 -11.81 -16.36
C GLU A 24 10.33 -11.82 -17.86
N ALA A 25 10.38 -12.98 -18.50
CA ALA A 25 10.05 -13.13 -19.91
C ALA A 25 8.61 -12.69 -20.22
N ILE A 26 7.64 -13.04 -19.36
CA ILE A 26 6.24 -12.63 -19.53
C ILE A 26 6.07 -11.12 -19.34
N LEU A 27 6.72 -10.51 -18.34
CA LEU A 27 6.66 -9.07 -18.14
C LEU A 27 7.31 -8.31 -19.31
N ALA A 28 8.43 -8.82 -19.83
CA ALA A 28 9.08 -8.27 -21.02
C ALA A 28 8.17 -8.40 -22.26
N ALA A 29 7.54 -9.55 -22.47
CA ALA A 29 6.58 -9.77 -23.54
C ALA A 29 5.40 -8.78 -23.47
N VAL A 30 4.80 -8.62 -22.28
CA VAL A 30 3.72 -7.65 -22.07
C VAL A 30 4.20 -6.22 -22.32
N ALA A 31 5.38 -5.83 -21.82
CA ALA A 31 5.90 -4.48 -22.07
C ALA A 31 6.08 -4.18 -23.57
N ASN A 32 6.54 -5.18 -24.34
CA ASN A 32 6.84 -5.02 -25.77
C ASN A 32 5.64 -5.23 -26.71
N ILE A 33 4.53 -5.81 -26.24
CA ILE A 33 3.34 -5.99 -27.10
C ILE A 33 2.76 -4.62 -27.50
N ARG A 34 2.63 -4.39 -28.82
CA ARG A 34 2.12 -3.12 -29.35
C ARG A 34 0.64 -3.18 -29.71
N VAL A 35 0.12 -4.37 -29.99
CA VAL A 35 -1.29 -4.58 -30.32
C VAL A 35 -2.13 -4.52 -29.05
N GLN A 36 -3.21 -3.74 -29.07
CA GLN A 36 -4.17 -3.64 -27.97
C GLN A 36 -5.61 -3.66 -28.50
N PRO A 37 -6.54 -4.40 -27.85
CA PRO A 37 -6.30 -5.37 -26.79
C PRO A 37 -5.49 -6.59 -27.28
N PHE A 38 -4.67 -7.18 -26.41
CA PHE A 38 -3.90 -8.38 -26.71
C PHE A 38 -4.49 -9.66 -26.11
N THR A 39 -4.06 -10.80 -26.62
CA THR A 39 -4.47 -12.15 -26.20
C THR A 39 -3.29 -12.96 -25.68
N LEU A 40 -3.59 -14.09 -25.03
CA LEU A 40 -2.56 -15.02 -24.56
C LEU A 40 -1.75 -15.63 -25.71
N THR A 41 -2.34 -15.76 -26.91
CA THR A 41 -1.62 -16.24 -28.10
C THR A 41 -0.58 -15.22 -28.54
N GLN A 42 -0.92 -13.93 -28.57
CA GLN A 42 0.03 -12.89 -28.96
C GLN A 42 1.16 -12.75 -27.92
N ILE A 43 0.90 -12.97 -26.63
CA ILE A 43 2.00 -13.05 -25.64
C ILE A 43 2.90 -14.26 -25.93
N ALA A 44 2.33 -15.42 -26.26
CA ALA A 44 3.08 -16.64 -26.51
C ALA A 44 4.07 -16.51 -27.68
N GLU A 45 3.83 -15.59 -28.62
CA GLU A 45 4.76 -15.30 -29.73
C GLU A 45 6.10 -14.70 -29.26
N PHE A 46 6.13 -14.08 -28.07
CA PHE A 46 7.34 -13.50 -27.47
C PHE A 46 8.02 -14.43 -26.45
N LEU A 47 7.44 -15.61 -26.21
CA LEU A 47 7.90 -16.51 -25.15
C LEU A 47 8.58 -17.76 -25.71
N PRO A 48 9.56 -18.29 -24.99
CA PRO A 48 10.25 -19.51 -25.39
C PRO A 48 9.28 -20.72 -25.40
N PRO A 49 9.45 -21.68 -26.34
CA PRO A 49 8.53 -22.82 -26.53
C PRO A 49 8.30 -23.67 -25.28
N GLU A 50 9.27 -23.72 -24.38
CA GLU A 50 9.27 -24.49 -23.14
C GLU A 50 8.20 -24.02 -22.15
N ILE A 51 7.77 -22.75 -22.28
CA ILE A 51 6.70 -22.17 -21.46
C ILE A 51 5.35 -22.27 -22.18
N THR A 52 5.34 -22.10 -23.49
CA THR A 52 4.10 -21.99 -24.28
C THR A 52 3.47 -23.33 -24.65
N LYS A 53 4.29 -24.38 -24.82
CA LYS A 53 3.82 -25.75 -25.14
C LYS A 53 3.18 -26.47 -23.94
N ASP A 54 3.60 -26.15 -22.72
CA ASP A 54 3.03 -26.74 -21.51
C ASP A 54 1.69 -26.07 -21.15
N ARG A 55 0.59 -26.82 -21.28
CA ARG A 55 -0.77 -26.36 -20.95
C ARG A 55 -0.90 -25.85 -19.52
N LYS A 56 -0.21 -26.46 -18.55
CA LYS A 56 -0.27 -26.06 -17.13
C LYS A 56 0.49 -24.75 -16.91
N LYS A 57 1.65 -24.56 -17.56
CA LYS A 57 2.36 -23.28 -17.56
C LYS A 57 1.54 -22.19 -18.25
N ARG A 58 0.94 -22.48 -19.41
CA ARG A 58 0.06 -21.54 -20.12
C ARG A 58 -1.12 -21.06 -19.26
N ARG A 59 -1.70 -21.95 -18.43
CA ARG A 59 -2.70 -21.57 -17.42
C ARG A 59 -2.10 -20.66 -16.34
N SER A 60 -0.88 -20.92 -15.92
CA SER A 60 -0.17 -20.08 -14.93
C SER A 60 0.16 -18.69 -15.49
N ILE A 61 0.45 -18.56 -16.80
CA ILE A 61 0.57 -17.25 -17.47
C ILE A 61 -0.76 -16.51 -17.37
N SER A 62 -1.88 -17.17 -17.71
CA SER A 62 -3.21 -16.55 -17.58
C SER A 62 -3.51 -16.09 -16.16
N ASN A 63 -3.10 -16.84 -15.14
CA ASN A 63 -3.23 -16.45 -13.73
C ASN A 63 -2.35 -15.25 -13.39
N LEU A 64 -1.12 -15.18 -13.92
CA LEU A 64 -0.25 -14.00 -13.77
C LEU A 64 -0.92 -12.76 -14.37
N LEU A 65 -1.44 -12.86 -15.60
CA LEU A 65 -2.16 -11.74 -16.24
C LEU A 65 -3.38 -11.32 -15.41
N GLN A 66 -4.09 -12.27 -14.80
CA GLN A 66 -5.19 -11.96 -13.89
C GLN A 66 -4.72 -11.25 -12.62
N ALA A 67 -3.57 -11.63 -12.05
CA ALA A 67 -2.97 -10.91 -10.92
C ALA A 67 -2.55 -9.49 -11.32
N LEU A 68 -2.02 -9.31 -12.54
CA LEU A 68 -1.70 -8.00 -13.09
C LEU A 68 -2.96 -7.14 -13.33
N VAL A 69 -4.11 -7.76 -13.59
CA VAL A 69 -5.42 -7.06 -13.60
C VAL A 69 -5.82 -6.65 -12.19
N GLN A 70 -5.67 -7.52 -11.20
CA GLN A 70 -6.05 -7.23 -9.80
C GLN A 70 -5.29 -6.04 -9.23
N ILE A 71 -4.02 -5.86 -9.60
CA ILE A 71 -3.22 -4.69 -9.16
C ILE A 71 -3.47 -3.45 -10.02
N GLY A 72 -4.27 -3.53 -11.09
CA GLY A 72 -4.61 -2.39 -11.95
C GLY A 72 -3.63 -2.11 -13.09
N TYR A 73 -2.55 -2.90 -13.25
CA TYR A 73 -1.64 -2.72 -14.38
C TYR A 73 -2.29 -3.08 -15.72
N LEU A 74 -3.11 -4.14 -15.73
CA LEU A 74 -3.89 -4.55 -16.89
C LEU A 74 -5.39 -4.31 -16.66
N SER A 75 -6.10 -4.04 -17.74
CA SER A 75 -7.57 -4.08 -17.81
C SER A 75 -8.03 -5.31 -18.59
N LYS A 76 -9.23 -5.82 -18.29
CA LYS A 76 -9.77 -7.04 -18.92
C LYS A 76 -11.10 -6.75 -19.63
N PRO A 77 -11.08 -6.29 -20.90
CA PRO A 77 -12.29 -6.00 -21.66
C PRO A 77 -13.11 -7.25 -22.03
N SER A 78 -12.50 -8.44 -22.04
CA SER A 78 -13.21 -9.71 -22.20
C SER A 78 -12.42 -10.87 -21.59
N GLU A 79 -13.02 -12.06 -21.51
CA GLU A 79 -12.39 -13.22 -20.88
C GLU A 79 -10.97 -13.53 -21.36
N ARG A 80 -10.70 -13.28 -22.65
CA ARG A 80 -9.46 -13.67 -23.34
C ARG A 80 -8.62 -12.49 -23.84
N LYS A 81 -9.00 -11.26 -23.47
CA LYS A 81 -8.37 -10.03 -23.94
C LYS A 81 -7.92 -9.18 -22.76
N TRP A 82 -6.75 -8.57 -22.90
CA TRP A 82 -6.16 -7.66 -21.92
C TRP A 82 -5.73 -6.37 -22.60
N ILE A 83 -5.74 -5.28 -21.83
CA ILE A 83 -5.28 -3.94 -22.22
C ILE A 83 -4.25 -3.49 -21.18
N LYS A 84 -3.16 -2.87 -21.61
CA LYS A 84 -2.18 -2.24 -20.71
C LYS A 84 -2.65 -0.86 -20.32
N ASN A 85 -2.67 -0.58 -19.02
CA ASN A 85 -2.97 0.76 -18.51
C ASN A 85 -1.72 1.64 -18.40
N SER A 86 -0.54 1.07 -18.64
CA SER A 86 0.76 1.76 -18.62
C SER A 86 1.76 1.05 -19.56
N PRO A 87 2.81 1.73 -20.08
CA PRO A 87 3.77 1.12 -21.01
C PRO A 87 4.51 -0.11 -20.45
N SER A 88 4.82 -0.11 -19.16
CA SER A 88 5.44 -1.24 -18.45
C SER A 88 4.98 -1.29 -16.99
N LEU A 89 5.25 -2.41 -16.31
CA LEU A 89 4.95 -2.55 -14.88
C LEU A 89 5.71 -1.53 -14.02
N SER A 90 6.96 -1.20 -14.36
CA SER A 90 7.72 -0.17 -13.62
C SER A 90 7.06 1.20 -13.72
N HIS A 91 6.66 1.63 -14.93
CA HIS A 91 5.94 2.89 -15.12
C HIS A 91 4.61 2.93 -14.37
N PHE A 92 3.94 1.78 -14.25
CA PHE A 92 2.72 1.66 -13.45
C PHE A 92 2.96 1.79 -11.94
N LEU A 93 3.99 1.12 -11.42
CA LEU A 93 4.26 1.07 -9.98
C LEU A 93 4.91 2.34 -9.45
N SER A 94 5.66 3.09 -10.27
CA SER A 94 6.37 4.30 -9.84
C SER A 94 5.51 5.30 -9.04
N PRO A 95 4.35 5.78 -9.54
CA PRO A 95 3.51 6.69 -8.75
C PRO A 95 2.95 6.02 -7.49
N LEU A 96 2.51 4.76 -7.58
CA LEU A 96 1.94 4.03 -6.44
C LEU A 96 2.93 3.83 -5.29
N LEU A 97 4.22 3.64 -5.60
CA LEU A 97 5.26 3.48 -4.60
C LEU A 97 5.59 4.81 -3.89
N ILE A 98 5.48 5.93 -4.60
CA ILE A 98 5.64 7.27 -4.00
C ILE A 98 4.48 7.53 -3.03
N GLU A 99 3.24 7.30 -3.47
CA GLU A 99 2.04 7.44 -2.65
C GLU A 99 2.08 6.51 -1.42
N LEU A 100 2.50 5.26 -1.61
CA LEU A 100 2.68 4.32 -0.50
C LEU A 100 3.70 4.84 0.52
N GLY A 101 4.83 5.38 0.06
CA GLY A 101 5.83 5.98 0.95
C GLY A 101 5.30 7.20 1.72
N GLU A 102 4.36 7.97 1.19
CA GLU A 102 3.66 9.02 1.93
C GLU A 102 2.72 8.44 3.00
N VAL A 103 1.99 7.38 2.66
CA VAL A 103 1.13 6.67 3.62
C VAL A 103 1.93 6.07 4.77
N GLU A 104 3.06 5.44 4.48
CA GLU A 104 3.94 4.83 5.49
C GLU A 104 4.61 5.87 6.40
N ARG A 105 4.84 7.08 5.90
CA ARG A 105 5.38 8.21 6.69
C ARG A 105 4.34 8.89 7.57
N LYS A 106 3.04 8.59 7.43
CA LYS A 106 2.02 9.10 8.36
C LYS A 106 2.28 8.50 9.74
N VAL A 107 2.98 9.26 10.57
CA VAL A 107 3.16 8.94 11.99
C VAL A 107 1.77 9.02 12.63
N PHE A 108 1.27 7.90 13.13
CA PHE A 108 0.14 7.93 14.06
C PHE A 108 0.60 8.75 15.26
N SER A 109 0.10 9.97 15.41
CA SER A 109 0.34 10.78 16.60
C SER A 109 -0.08 9.95 17.81
N ARG A 110 0.89 9.60 18.66
CA ARG A 110 0.55 9.06 19.98
C ARG A 110 -0.37 10.11 20.64
N PRO A 111 -1.55 9.74 21.14
CA PRO A 111 -2.38 10.68 21.87
C PRO A 111 -1.50 11.28 22.97
N ALA A 112 -1.40 12.61 22.99
CA ALA A 112 -0.61 13.29 24.00
C ALA A 112 -1.13 12.84 25.37
N GLU A 113 -0.26 12.22 26.17
CA GLU A 113 -0.59 11.97 27.57
C GLU A 113 -0.87 13.33 28.21
N GLU A 114 -2.15 13.63 28.47
CA GLU A 114 -2.55 14.75 29.30
C GLU A 114 -1.83 14.59 30.63
N ARG A 115 -0.78 15.40 30.85
CA ARG A 115 -0.17 15.52 32.17
C ARG A 115 -1.22 16.15 33.08
N VAL A 116 -1.96 15.31 33.78
CA VAL A 116 -2.82 15.72 34.90
C VAL A 116 -1.89 16.30 35.97
N ILE A 117 -1.72 17.62 35.97
CA ILE A 117 -1.08 18.33 37.07
C ILE A 117 -2.05 18.23 38.25
N LYS A 118 -1.77 17.32 39.19
CA LYS A 118 -2.44 17.33 40.49
C LYS A 118 -2.00 18.59 41.23
N LEU A 119 -2.81 19.65 41.13
CA LEU A 119 -2.74 20.79 42.03
C LEU A 119 -3.05 20.25 43.45
N ASN A 120 -2.00 20.12 44.27
CA ASN A 120 -2.16 19.87 45.69
C ASN A 120 -2.94 21.06 46.26
N HIS A 121 -4.22 20.84 46.58
CA HIS A 121 -4.98 21.73 47.45
C HIS A 121 -4.21 21.86 48.77
N ALA A 122 -3.77 23.08 49.08
CA ALA A 122 -3.29 23.43 50.40
C ALA A 122 -4.44 23.23 51.42
N PRO A 123 -4.18 22.68 52.61
CA PRO A 123 -5.21 22.54 53.61
C PRO A 123 -5.59 23.92 54.16
N GLU A 124 -6.82 24.32 53.90
CA GLU A 124 -7.59 25.25 54.73
C GLU A 124 -7.76 24.64 56.11
N ARG A 125 -7.21 25.26 57.16
CA ARG A 125 -7.70 25.38 58.56
C ARG A 125 -6.84 26.45 59.25
N GLU A 126 -7.28 27.35 60.12
CA GLU A 126 -8.56 27.71 60.72
C GLU A 126 -8.29 28.96 61.60
N GLN A 127 -9.28 29.86 61.72
CA GLN A 127 -9.56 30.71 62.90
C GLN A 127 -8.50 31.80 63.24
N TYR A 128 -8.85 33.10 63.24
CA TYR A 128 -9.58 33.74 64.34
C TYR A 128 -10.62 34.76 63.85
N LYS A 129 -11.85 34.59 64.33
CA LYS A 129 -12.84 35.67 64.43
C LYS A 129 -12.30 36.75 65.38
N GLN A 130 -12.15 37.98 64.89
CA GLN A 130 -12.33 39.19 65.71
C GLN A 130 -13.16 40.20 64.93
N VAL A 131 -14.47 40.13 65.20
CA VAL A 131 -15.52 41.13 64.94
C VAL A 131 -16.16 41.22 66.34
N GLN A 132 -16.26 42.32 67.05
CA GLN A 132 -16.44 43.75 66.77
C GLN A 132 -16.23 44.47 68.11
N THR A 133 -15.76 45.73 68.09
CA THR A 133 -16.53 46.87 68.63
C THR A 133 -15.72 48.15 68.45
N ARG A 134 -15.96 48.83 67.33
CA ARG A 134 -15.89 50.29 67.26
C ARG A 134 -16.97 50.78 66.30
N LYS A 135 -17.98 51.44 66.86
CA LYS A 135 -18.67 52.55 66.22
C LYS A 135 -19.09 53.52 67.32
N ASP A 136 -18.32 54.60 67.44
CA ASP A 136 -18.84 55.89 67.87
C ASP A 136 -20.05 56.26 67.01
N THR A 137 -21.14 56.75 67.61
CA THR A 137 -21.68 58.11 67.37
C THR A 137 -23.05 58.32 68.06
N SER A 138 -23.05 59.20 69.06
CA SER A 138 -23.96 60.35 69.32
C SER A 138 -25.43 60.35 68.83
N ARG A 139 -26.34 60.58 69.79
CA ARG A 139 -27.61 61.39 69.81
C ARG A 139 -28.56 60.72 70.83
N ALA A 140 -29.21 61.39 71.78
CA ALA A 140 -29.52 62.80 72.02
C ALA A 140 -29.56 63.09 73.53
#